data_AF-A0A3S3G5V6-F1
#
_entry.id   AF-A0A3S3G5V6-F1
#
_cell.length_a   1.000
_cell.length_b   1.000
_cell.length_c   1.000
_cell.angle_alpha   90.00
_cell.angle_beta   90.00
_cell.angle_gamma   90.00
#
_symmetry.space_group_name_H-M   'P 1'
#
loop_
_entity.id
_entity.type
_entity.pdbx_description
1 polymer ?
#
loop_
_entity_poly.entity_id
_entity_poly.type
_entity_poly.pdbx_seq_one_letter_code
_entity_poly.pdbx_strand_id
1 'polypeptide(L)'
;MRSGASAPLALADTGYGIRAFARRQVGRLVGAGLFALVAFGIASLATWNVADPSFSHATDNIVSNAMGYVGAVFSDLAMQFFGLAAVAALVPAVVWGFLLFSARGVDRLPKRGLAWFGYAVLAAAIAGCVVPPKTWPLPTGLGGVFGDMVLK
;
A
#
# COMPACT_ATOMS: atom_id res chain seq x y z
N MET A 1 39.48 -4.74 55.09
CA MET A 1 38.47 -3.81 54.52
C MET A 1 38.11 -4.32 53.12
N ARG A 2 36.98 -5.03 52.95
CA ARG A 2 36.50 -5.48 51.63
C ARG A 2 35.61 -4.38 51.07
N SER A 3 36.10 -3.71 50.03
CA SER A 3 35.35 -2.69 49.29
C SER A 3 34.18 -3.35 48.58
N GLY A 4 32.96 -3.07 49.04
CA GLY A 4 31.73 -3.38 48.33
C GLY A 4 31.63 -2.43 47.14
N ALA A 5 32.06 -2.89 45.96
CA ALA A 5 31.79 -2.19 44.73
C ALA A 5 30.31 -2.34 44.39
N SER A 6 29.60 -1.23 44.57
CA SER A 6 28.23 -0.93 44.14
C SER A 6 27.92 -1.54 42.77
N ALA A 7 26.70 -2.06 42.61
CA ALA A 7 26.15 -2.47 41.33
C ALA A 7 25.24 -1.36 40.78
N PRO A 8 25.68 -0.51 39.83
CA PRO A 8 24.82 0.46 39.17
C PRO A 8 24.54 0.04 37.71
N LEU A 9 24.58 -1.26 37.37
CA LEU A 9 24.43 -1.74 35.99
C LEU A 9 23.02 -2.26 35.63
N ALA A 10 22.17 -2.61 36.61
CA ALA A 10 20.86 -3.20 36.31
C ALA A 10 19.78 -2.19 35.86
N LEU A 11 19.94 -0.91 36.19
CA LEU A 11 18.96 0.14 35.89
C LEU A 11 19.16 0.78 34.50
N ALA A 12 20.38 0.77 33.95
CA ALA A 12 20.64 1.26 32.60
C ALA A 12 20.12 0.27 31.54
N ASP A 13 20.30 -1.03 31.75
CA ASP A 13 19.91 -2.09 30.81
C ASP A 13 18.39 -2.22 30.64
N THR A 14 17.61 -1.93 31.68
CA THR A 14 16.14 -2.01 31.64
C THR A 14 15.54 -0.96 30.70
N GLY A 15 16.08 0.26 30.66
CA GLY A 15 15.64 1.32 29.76
C GLY A 15 15.92 1.00 28.27
N TYR A 16 17.09 0.44 27.97
CA TYR A 16 17.43 0.01 26.60
C TYR A 16 16.61 -1.19 26.15
N GLY A 17 16.35 -2.15 27.04
CA GLY A 17 15.50 -3.32 26.78
C GLY A 17 14.05 -2.94 26.46
N ILE A 18 13.45 -2.07 27.28
CA ILE A 18 12.06 -1.60 27.07
C ILE A 18 11.95 -0.82 25.76
N ARG A 19 12.90 0.08 25.47
CA ARG A 19 12.90 0.86 24.22
C ARG A 19 13.05 -0.04 22.98
N ALA A 20 13.93 -1.04 23.04
CA ALA A 20 14.12 -1.99 21.96
C ALA A 20 12.87 -2.88 21.77
N PHE A 21 12.22 -3.31 22.85
CA PHE A 21 10.97 -4.05 22.79
C PHE A 21 9.84 -3.18 22.19
N ALA A 22 9.64 -1.97 22.70
CA ALA A 22 8.63 -1.03 22.19
C ALA A 22 8.81 -0.76 20.69
N ARG A 23 10.05 -0.54 20.22
CA ARG A 23 10.32 -0.34 18.79
C ARG A 23 9.91 -1.54 17.94
N ARG A 24 10.14 -2.77 18.41
CA ARG A 24 9.72 -3.99 17.70
C ARG A 24 8.20 -4.14 17.67
N GLN A 25 7.51 -3.80 18.76
CA GLN A 25 6.05 -3.83 18.80
C GLN A 25 5.42 -2.77 17.89
N VAL A 26 5.97 -1.55 17.88
CA VAL A 26 5.54 -0.50 16.94
C VAL A 26 5.72 -0.97 15.50
N GLY A 27 6.88 -1.54 15.15
CA GLY A 27 7.10 -2.13 13.82
C GLY A 27 6.04 -3.18 13.45
N ARG A 28 5.70 -4.05 14.40
CA ARG A 28 4.65 -5.07 14.22
C ARG A 28 3.28 -4.47 13.97
N LEU A 29 2.88 -3.48 14.76
CA LEU A 29 1.60 -2.79 14.62
C LEU A 29 1.51 -2.02 13.29
N VAL A 30 2.59 -1.34 12.88
CA VAL A 30 2.64 -0.67 11.58
C VAL A 30 2.55 -1.68 10.44
N GLY A 31 3.26 -2.82 10.53
CA GLY A 31 3.16 -3.89 9.54
C GLY A 31 1.75 -4.48 9.43
N ALA A 32 1.10 -4.74 10.57
CA ALA A 32 -0.29 -5.19 10.61
C ALA A 32 -1.26 -4.14 10.03
N GLY A 33 -1.07 -2.87 10.37
CA GLY A 33 -1.85 -1.77 9.79
C GLY A 33 -1.68 -1.69 8.26
N LEU A 34 -0.47 -1.91 7.76
CA LEU A 34 -0.22 -1.91 6.32
C LEU A 34 -0.92 -3.09 5.63
N PHE A 35 -0.95 -4.28 6.24
CA PHE A 35 -1.75 -5.40 5.73
C PHE A 35 -3.25 -5.09 5.71
N ALA A 36 -3.77 -4.44 6.75
CA ALA A 36 -5.17 -4.02 6.77
C ALA A 36 -5.47 -3.01 5.65
N LEU A 37 -4.57 -2.06 5.38
CA LEU A 37 -4.70 -1.11 4.27
C LEU A 37 -4.65 -1.79 2.89
N VAL A 38 -3.76 -2.76 2.71
CA VAL A 38 -3.71 -3.55 1.46
C VAL A 38 -5.00 -4.35 1.30
N ALA A 39 -5.47 -5.03 2.36
CA ALA A 39 -6.71 -5.80 2.31
C ALA A 39 -7.91 -4.90 1.96
N PHE A 40 -7.98 -3.70 2.57
CA PHE A 40 -8.95 -2.66 2.22
C PHE A 40 -8.86 -2.28 0.74
N GLY A 41 -7.65 -2.02 0.23
CA GLY A 41 -7.42 -1.65 -1.16
C GLY A 41 -7.82 -2.75 -2.15
N ILE A 42 -7.47 -4.00 -1.86
CA ILE A 42 -7.85 -5.17 -2.67
C ILE A 42 -9.38 -5.35 -2.67
N ALA A 43 -10.03 -5.29 -1.51
CA ALA A 43 -11.48 -5.41 -1.42
C ALA A 43 -12.20 -4.28 -2.16
N SER A 44 -11.67 -3.06 -2.06
CA SER A 44 -12.18 -1.89 -2.78
C SER A 44 -12.06 -2.07 -4.29
N LEU A 45 -10.91 -2.54 -4.79
CA LEU A 45 -10.67 -2.81 -6.22
C LEU A 45 -11.52 -3.98 -6.73
N ALA A 46 -11.69 -5.03 -5.93
CA ALA A 46 -12.48 -6.20 -6.29
C ALA A 46 -13.98 -5.89 -6.39
N THR A 47 -14.45 -4.89 -5.63
CA THR A 47 -15.84 -4.41 -5.65
C THR A 47 -15.97 -3.06 -6.36
N TRP A 48 -15.02 -2.73 -7.24
CA TRP A 48 -15.07 -1.49 -8.00
C TRP A 48 -16.25 -1.49 -8.98
N ASN A 49 -16.94 -0.37 -9.04
CA ASN A 49 -18.04 -0.12 -9.95
C ASN A 49 -17.91 1.29 -10.53
N VAL A 50 -18.00 1.39 -11.85
CA VAL A 50 -17.92 2.66 -12.59
C VAL A 50 -19.07 3.61 -12.24
N ALA A 51 -20.21 3.07 -11.83
CA ALA A 51 -21.40 3.86 -11.51
C ALA A 51 -21.42 4.39 -10.05
N ASP A 52 -20.47 3.97 -9.21
CA ASP A 52 -20.38 4.42 -7.82
C ASP A 52 -19.99 5.90 -7.76
N PRO A 53 -20.50 6.66 -6.77
CA PRO A 53 -20.11 8.04 -6.60
C PRO A 53 -18.62 8.12 -6.18
N SER A 54 -17.87 8.95 -6.89
CA SER A 54 -16.44 9.18 -6.69
C SER A 54 -16.08 10.64 -6.99
N PHE A 55 -14.81 11.01 -6.83
CA PHE A 55 -14.36 12.35 -7.23
C PHE A 55 -14.48 12.60 -8.75
N SER A 56 -14.40 11.55 -9.56
CA SER A 56 -14.59 11.65 -11.01
C SER A 56 -16.06 11.48 -11.42
N HIS A 57 -16.89 10.87 -10.56
CA HIS A 57 -18.31 10.63 -10.77
C HIS A 57 -19.16 11.20 -9.63
N ALA A 58 -19.49 12.49 -9.70
CA ALA A 58 -20.43 13.11 -8.76
C ALA A 58 -21.88 12.73 -9.11
N THR A 59 -22.33 11.57 -8.63
CA THR A 59 -23.70 11.07 -8.77
C THR A 59 -24.36 10.91 -7.40
N ASP A 60 -25.70 10.96 -7.35
CA ASP A 60 -26.48 10.67 -6.13
C ASP A 60 -26.75 9.16 -5.96
N ASN A 61 -25.96 8.30 -6.62
CA ASN A 61 -26.15 6.85 -6.58
C ASN A 61 -25.75 6.29 -5.22
N ILE A 62 -26.41 5.21 -4.81
CA ILE A 62 -26.04 4.46 -3.61
C ILE A 62 -24.69 3.77 -3.89
N VAL A 63 -23.73 3.94 -2.98
CA VAL A 63 -22.41 3.29 -3.08
C VAL A 63 -22.56 1.77 -3.03
N SER A 64 -22.08 1.08 -4.05
CA SER A 64 -22.07 -0.39 -4.10
C SER A 64 -20.77 -1.03 -3.61
N ASN A 65 -19.67 -0.27 -3.54
CA ASN A 65 -18.39 -0.74 -3.02
C ASN A 65 -18.51 -1.27 -1.57
N ALA A 66 -17.96 -2.46 -1.32
CA ALA A 66 -18.04 -3.10 0.00
C ALA A 66 -17.33 -2.31 1.10
N MET A 67 -16.32 -1.49 0.74
CA MET A 67 -15.59 -0.63 1.66
C MET A 67 -16.21 0.78 1.76
N GLY A 68 -17.41 0.97 1.24
CA GLY A 68 -18.15 2.23 1.25
C GLY A 68 -17.52 3.31 0.35
N TYR A 69 -17.89 4.57 0.60
CA TYR A 69 -17.50 5.70 -0.25
C TYR A 69 -15.98 5.85 -0.40
N VAL A 70 -15.23 5.65 0.69
CA VAL A 70 -13.76 5.74 0.65
C VAL A 70 -13.15 4.67 -0.27
N GLY A 71 -13.72 3.45 -0.26
CA GLY A 71 -13.30 2.39 -1.16
C GLY A 71 -13.63 2.67 -2.62
N ALA A 72 -14.84 3.20 -2.89
CA ALA A 72 -15.25 3.64 -4.22
C ALA A 72 -14.30 4.70 -4.78
N VAL A 73 -14.00 5.75 -4.01
CA VAL A 73 -13.06 6.80 -4.40
C VAL A 73 -11.65 6.26 -4.64
N PHE A 74 -11.13 5.43 -3.74
CA PHE A 74 -9.79 4.87 -3.86
C PHE A 74 -9.66 3.99 -5.11
N SER A 75 -10.61 3.07 -5.30
CA SER A 75 -10.59 2.13 -6.43
C SER A 75 -10.78 2.84 -7.76
N ASP A 76 -11.62 3.87 -7.83
CA ASP A 76 -11.80 4.70 -9.02
C ASP A 76 -10.51 5.43 -9.43
N LEU A 77 -9.84 6.09 -8.50
CA LEU A 77 -8.54 6.73 -8.77
C LEU A 77 -7.49 5.70 -9.19
N ALA A 78 -7.40 4.58 -8.47
CA ALA A 78 -6.43 3.53 -8.78
C ALA A 78 -6.64 2.95 -10.19
N MET A 79 -7.90 2.74 -10.59
CA MET A 79 -8.28 2.25 -11.92
C MET A 79 -8.02 3.29 -13.02
N GLN A 80 -8.23 4.57 -12.76
CA GLN A 80 -7.90 5.63 -13.74
C GLN A 80 -6.40 5.74 -13.99
N PHE A 81 -5.58 5.73 -12.93
CA PHE A 81 -4.14 5.91 -13.07
C PHE A 81 -3.40 4.66 -13.54
N PHE A 82 -3.72 3.50 -12.97
CA PHE A 82 -2.98 2.24 -13.18
C PHE A 82 -3.81 1.15 -13.88
N GLY A 83 -5.12 1.32 -14.02
CA GLY A 83 -6.01 0.28 -14.57
C GLY A 83 -5.91 -1.02 -13.78
N LEU A 84 -5.86 -2.15 -14.48
CA LEU A 84 -5.71 -3.48 -13.86
C LEU A 84 -4.38 -3.65 -13.13
N ALA A 85 -3.35 -2.86 -13.47
CA ALA A 85 -2.07 -2.89 -12.76
C ALA A 85 -2.15 -2.28 -11.35
N ALA A 86 -3.27 -1.65 -10.97
CA ALA A 86 -3.50 -1.16 -9.60
C ALA A 86 -3.31 -2.25 -8.53
N VAL A 87 -3.72 -3.50 -8.83
CA VAL A 87 -3.51 -4.62 -7.91
C VAL A 87 -2.02 -4.94 -7.75
N ALA A 88 -1.27 -4.94 -8.86
CA ALA A 88 0.17 -5.13 -8.82
C ALA A 88 0.85 -4.02 -8.01
N ALA A 89 0.41 -2.77 -8.17
CA ALA A 89 0.94 -1.62 -7.42
C ALA A 89 0.82 -1.77 -5.88
N LEU A 90 -0.05 -2.65 -5.37
CA LEU A 90 -0.14 -2.94 -3.92
C LEU A 90 0.93 -3.93 -3.42
N VAL A 91 1.60 -4.68 -4.30
CA VAL A 91 2.55 -5.74 -3.92
C VAL A 91 3.69 -5.22 -3.03
N PRO A 92 4.36 -4.08 -3.33
CA PRO A 92 5.43 -3.60 -2.46
C PRO A 92 4.95 -3.18 -1.07
N ALA A 93 3.68 -2.75 -0.92
CA ALA A 93 3.07 -2.51 0.39
C ALA A 93 3.00 -3.80 1.22
N VAL A 94 2.60 -4.93 0.61
CA VAL A 94 2.58 -6.25 1.25
C VAL A 94 3.98 -6.63 1.74
N VAL A 95 5.00 -6.42 0.90
CA VAL A 95 6.40 -6.72 1.25
C VAL A 95 6.86 -5.87 2.43
N TRP A 96 6.55 -4.57 2.44
CA TRP A 96 6.89 -3.69 3.57
C TRP A 96 6.11 -4.08 4.83
N GLY A 97 4.85 -4.46 4.69
CA GLY A 97 4.00 -4.94 5.79
C GLY A 97 4.63 -6.17 6.44
N PHE A 98 5.08 -7.12 5.61
CA PHE A 98 5.77 -8.32 6.07
C PHE A 98 7.11 -8.03 6.77
N LEU A 99 7.92 -7.13 6.22
CA LEU A 99 9.19 -6.74 6.83
C LEU A 99 8.97 -6.09 8.21
N LEU A 100 8.09 -5.09 8.28
CA LEU A 100 7.76 -4.39 9.51
C LEU A 100 7.12 -5.32 10.55
N PHE A 101 6.21 -6.20 10.11
CA PHE A 101 5.61 -7.23 10.94
C PHE A 101 6.63 -8.23 11.48
N SER A 102 7.64 -8.56 10.69
CA SER A 102 8.77 -9.40 11.12
C SER A 102 9.77 -8.65 12.03
N ALA A 103 9.44 -7.44 12.47
CA ALA A 103 10.31 -6.51 13.19
C ALA A 103 11.65 -6.23 12.45
N ARG A 104 11.65 -6.38 11.12
CA ARG A 104 12.75 -5.98 10.23
C ARG A 104 12.49 -4.54 9.81
N GLY A 105 13.50 -3.68 9.93
CA GLY A 105 13.42 -2.30 9.45
C GLY A 105 13.30 -2.24 7.93
N VAL A 106 12.74 -1.15 7.42
CA VAL A 106 12.78 -0.81 5.99
C VAL A 106 13.83 0.26 5.78
N ASP A 107 14.98 -0.12 5.24
CA ASP A 107 16.07 0.81 4.96
C ASP A 107 15.88 1.54 3.63
N ARG A 108 16.44 2.74 3.52
CA ARG A 108 16.48 3.56 2.30
C ARG A 108 15.07 3.82 1.72
N LEU A 109 14.15 4.24 2.58
CA LEU A 109 12.77 4.59 2.23
C LEU A 109 12.61 5.40 0.92
N PRO A 110 13.38 6.48 0.65
CA PRO A 110 13.20 7.24 -0.59
C PRO A 110 13.54 6.42 -1.85
N LYS A 111 14.64 5.66 -1.83
CA LYS A 111 15.03 4.81 -2.97
C LYS A 111 14.03 3.69 -3.20
N ARG A 112 13.52 3.07 -2.12
CA ARG A 112 12.49 2.02 -2.23
C ARG A 112 11.14 2.57 -2.68
N GLY A 113 10.77 3.77 -2.25
CA GLY A 113 9.57 4.47 -2.72
C GLY A 113 9.65 4.78 -4.21
N LEU A 114 10.80 5.26 -4.69
CA LEU A 114 11.01 5.46 -6.13
C LEU A 114 10.99 4.15 -6.92
N ALA A 115 11.62 3.09 -6.39
CA ALA A 115 11.57 1.76 -6.99
C ALA A 115 10.14 1.19 -7.02
N TRP A 116 9.34 1.45 -5.98
CA TRP A 116 7.93 1.08 -5.95
C TRP A 116 7.15 1.82 -7.02
N PHE A 117 7.27 3.15 -7.09
CA PHE A 117 6.60 3.94 -8.13
C PHE A 117 7.00 3.45 -9.54
N GLY A 118 8.30 3.25 -9.79
CA GLY A 118 8.79 2.71 -11.06
C GLY A 118 8.22 1.31 -11.37
N TYR A 119 8.16 0.42 -10.37
CA TYR A 119 7.53 -0.89 -10.51
C TYR A 119 6.04 -0.78 -10.88
N ALA A 120 5.29 0.12 -10.24
CA ALA A 120 3.87 0.33 -10.52
C ALA A 120 3.65 0.87 -11.95
N VAL A 121 4.46 1.83 -12.38
CA VAL A 121 4.42 2.37 -13.76
C VAL A 121 4.80 1.30 -14.80
N LEU A 122 5.83 0.49 -14.53
CA LEU A 122 6.20 -0.61 -15.43
C LEU A 122 5.09 -1.67 -15.51
N ALA A 123 4.46 -2.02 -14.40
CA ALA A 123 3.32 -2.93 -14.39
C ALA A 123 2.14 -2.37 -15.20
N ALA A 124 1.87 -1.06 -15.08
CA ALA A 124 0.88 -0.35 -15.89
C ALA A 124 1.23 -0.39 -17.39
N ALA A 125 2.48 -0.13 -17.76
CA ALA A 125 2.93 -0.22 -19.15
C ALA A 125 2.75 -1.64 -19.72
N ILE A 126 3.12 -2.67 -18.97
CA ILE A 126 2.93 -4.08 -19.37
C ILE A 126 1.44 -4.37 -19.58
N ALA A 127 0.57 -3.93 -18.66
CA ALA A 127 -0.87 -4.09 -18.80
C ALA A 127 -1.42 -3.32 -20.03
N GLY A 128 -0.89 -2.14 -20.32
CA GLY A 128 -1.25 -1.33 -21.49
C GLY A 128 -0.91 -1.97 -22.84
N CYS A 129 0.06 -2.90 -22.88
CA CYS A 129 0.37 -3.64 -24.11
C CYS A 129 -0.76 -4.62 -24.54
N VAL A 130 -1.72 -4.89 -23.65
CA VAL A 130 -2.86 -5.77 -23.94
C VAL A 130 -4.02 -4.94 -24.48
N VAL A 131 -4.55 -5.32 -25.64
CA VAL A 131 -5.70 -4.65 -26.25
C VAL A 131 -6.92 -4.78 -25.32
N PRO A 132 -7.53 -3.66 -24.87
CA PRO A 132 -8.70 -3.71 -24.01
C PRO A 132 -9.88 -4.42 -24.72
N PRO A 133 -10.64 -5.28 -24.02
CA PRO A 133 -11.86 -5.86 -24.57
C PRO A 133 -12.91 -4.77 -24.79
N LYS A 134 -13.86 -5.00 -25.72
CA LYS A 134 -14.95 -4.05 -26.02
C LYS A 134 -15.84 -3.71 -24.81
N THR A 135 -15.84 -4.55 -23.78
CA THR A 135 -16.58 -4.35 -22.52
C THR A 135 -15.83 -3.50 -21.51
N TRP A 136 -14.62 -3.03 -21.83
CA TRP A 136 -13.83 -2.20 -20.94
C TRP A 136 -14.49 -0.82 -20.77
N PRO A 137 -14.79 -0.40 -19.53
CA PRO A 137 -15.62 0.78 -19.30
C PRO A 137 -14.83 2.09 -19.27
N LEU A 138 -13.50 2.05 -19.11
CA LEU A 138 -12.67 3.24 -19.00
C LEU A 138 -12.19 3.70 -20.40
N PRO A 139 -12.04 5.01 -20.62
CA PRO A 139 -11.49 5.55 -21.87
C PRO A 139 -9.98 5.27 -22.02
N THR A 140 -9.30 4.91 -20.93
CA THR A 140 -7.88 4.54 -20.90
C THR A 140 -7.67 3.06 -21.21
N GLY A 141 -6.46 2.69 -21.63
CA GLY A 141 -6.06 1.29 -21.74
C GLY A 141 -6.09 0.52 -20.40
N LEU A 142 -5.82 -0.78 -20.46
CA LEU A 142 -5.79 -1.66 -19.27
C LEU A 142 -4.71 -1.27 -18.25
N GLY A 143 -3.72 -0.49 -18.66
CA GLY A 143 -2.69 0.10 -17.81
C GLY A 143 -3.04 1.47 -17.22
N GLY A 144 -4.25 1.98 -17.46
CA GLY A 144 -4.64 3.32 -17.06
C GLY A 144 -3.81 4.42 -17.75
N VAL A 145 -3.88 5.64 -17.21
CA VAL A 145 -3.15 6.81 -17.73
C VAL A 145 -1.64 6.56 -17.78
N PHE A 146 -1.05 5.95 -16.75
CA PHE A 146 0.40 5.73 -16.74
C PHE A 146 0.85 4.74 -17.81
N GLY A 147 0.09 3.67 -18.05
CA GLY A 147 0.38 2.73 -19.14
C GLY A 147 0.29 3.40 -20.51
N ASP A 148 -0.79 4.16 -20.74
CA ASP A 148 -1.01 4.87 -22.00
C ASP A 148 0.05 5.94 -22.27
N MET A 149 0.57 6.60 -21.22
CA MET A 149 1.65 7.59 -21.35
C MET A 149 3.00 6.96 -21.69
N VAL A 150 3.27 5.74 -21.25
CA VAL A 150 4.54 5.05 -21.53
C VAL A 150 4.57 4.48 -22.95
N LEU A 151 3.40 4.10 -23.49
CA LEU A 151 3.28 3.45 -24.80
C LEU A 151 3.00 4.40 -25.97
N LYS A 152 2.73 5.68 -25.70
CA LYS A 152 2.58 6.74 -26.70
C LYS A 152 3.91 7.47 -26.91
#